data_AF-A0A1X0T0P7-F1
#
_entry.id   AF-A0A1X0T0P7-F1
#
_cell.length_a   1.000
_cell.length_b   1.000
_cell.length_c   1.000
_cell.angle_alpha   90.00
_cell.angle_beta   90.00
_cell.angle_gamma   90.00
#
_symmetry.space_group_name_H-M   'P 1'
#
loop_
_entity.id
_entity.type
_entity.pdbx_description
1 polymer ?
#
loop_
_entity_poly.entity_id
_entity_poly.type
_entity_poly.pdbx_seq_one_letter_code
_entity_poly.pdbx_strand_id
1 'polypeptide(L)'
;MTEFIAHNLAPIMFLTLVVVLLLGYPVAFSLAAVGLGFFVIGVELAPLSNDINLFWPLLGALPDRFFDGVMSNDTLLAIPLLLLMSAILAFILLGEGKTAFDSLSKAGYRRLLIMALAIAAAFLAVEYLIASNLWLLLDGPAFDNVTWATAAHGTGLVLALFVMSRQFKPSSAVATTAPTPSVIMVAAAIVLAVAAASASDVMRTAEALAFGAAAALTMAIARQSHIRPLIRQSVRMSASVSASLIFVLIGLRTFSLAFFGVNGHLWIEELTAKLSAPVAVSSLQRRQGVELASFSSTSIDRASAARPETLATIAGTVGARR
;
A
#
# COMPACT_ATOMS: atom_id res chain seq x y z
N MET A 1 41.73 -17.93 3.50
CA MET A 1 40.51 -18.04 4.33
C MET A 1 39.72 -16.72 4.37
N THR A 2 40.39 -15.58 4.53
CA THR A 2 39.76 -14.23 4.53
C THR A 2 39.07 -13.88 3.21
N GLU A 3 39.65 -14.24 2.07
CA GLU A 3 39.08 -14.02 0.73
C GLU A 3 37.75 -14.76 0.51
N PHE A 4 37.64 -16.00 1.02
CA PHE A 4 36.39 -16.78 0.96
C PHE A 4 35.26 -16.15 1.80
N ILE A 5 35.60 -15.57 2.94
CA ILE A 5 34.64 -14.85 3.81
C ILE A 5 34.18 -13.56 3.13
N ALA A 6 35.10 -12.83 2.48
CA ALA A 6 34.76 -11.61 1.76
C ALA A 6 33.77 -11.87 0.61
N HIS A 7 33.97 -12.95 -0.16
CA HIS A 7 33.05 -13.32 -1.24
C HIS A 7 31.66 -13.75 -0.75
N ASN A 8 31.57 -14.37 0.44
CA ASN A 8 30.30 -14.84 1.01
C ASN A 8 29.71 -13.89 2.07
N LEU A 9 30.17 -12.64 2.12
CA LEU A 9 29.79 -11.72 3.18
C LEU A 9 28.29 -11.37 3.13
N ALA A 10 27.75 -11.12 1.94
CA ALA A 10 26.31 -10.86 1.76
C ALA A 10 25.39 -11.98 2.28
N PRO A 11 25.56 -13.27 1.88
CA PRO A 11 24.75 -14.35 2.41
C PRO A 11 24.93 -14.53 3.92
N ILE A 12 26.15 -14.39 4.44
CA ILE A 12 26.43 -14.53 5.88
C ILE A 12 25.69 -13.42 6.65
N MET A 13 25.73 -12.17 6.16
CA MET A 13 25.04 -11.06 6.80
C MET A 13 23.52 -11.27 6.82
N PHE A 14 22.94 -11.71 5.70
CA PHE A 14 21.51 -12.00 5.62
C PHE A 14 21.10 -13.16 6.55
N LEU A 15 21.84 -14.27 6.54
CA LEU A 15 21.59 -15.40 7.44
C LEU A 15 21.73 -15.01 8.92
N THR A 16 22.72 -14.18 9.24
CA THR A 16 22.90 -13.68 10.60
C THR A 16 21.69 -12.85 11.04
N LEU A 17 21.17 -11.97 10.16
CA LEU A 17 19.93 -11.26 10.43
C LEU A 17 18.77 -12.22 10.70
N VAL A 18 18.58 -13.25 9.86
CA VAL A 18 17.52 -14.25 10.06
C VAL A 18 17.65 -14.94 11.41
N VAL A 19 18.85 -15.39 11.78
CA VAL A 19 19.10 -16.04 13.07
C VAL A 19 18.75 -15.10 14.23
N VAL A 20 19.20 -13.84 14.18
CA VAL A 20 18.89 -12.85 15.24
C VAL A 20 17.39 -12.58 15.33
N LEU A 21 16.69 -12.52 14.21
CA LEU A 21 15.23 -12.38 14.20
C LEU A 21 14.52 -13.62 14.76
N LEU A 22 15.01 -14.82 14.49
CA LEU A 22 14.48 -16.08 15.05
C LEU A 22 14.70 -16.22 16.56
N LEU A 23 15.73 -15.56 17.10
CA LEU A 23 15.94 -15.46 18.55
C LEU A 23 14.90 -14.54 19.24
N GLY A 24 14.07 -13.83 18.48
CA GLY A 24 13.00 -12.99 19.01
C GLY A 24 13.43 -11.58 19.40
N TYR A 25 14.62 -11.13 18.96
CA TYR A 25 15.04 -9.74 19.17
C TYR A 25 14.15 -8.78 18.37
N PRO A 26 13.84 -7.57 18.88
CA PRO A 26 13.05 -6.60 18.16
C PRO A 26 13.67 -6.27 16.79
N VAL A 27 12.83 -6.24 15.75
CA VAL A 27 13.26 -6.17 14.36
C VAL A 27 14.15 -4.95 14.09
N ALA A 28 13.79 -3.79 14.63
CA ALA A 28 14.54 -2.54 14.46
C ALA A 28 15.99 -2.64 14.96
N PHE A 29 16.17 -3.14 16.19
CA PHE A 29 17.50 -3.32 16.78
C PHE A 29 18.30 -4.39 16.05
N SER A 30 17.64 -5.46 15.60
CA SER A 30 18.27 -6.55 14.84
C SER A 30 18.83 -6.04 13.51
N LEU A 31 18.02 -5.31 12.74
CA LEU A 31 18.45 -4.68 11.47
C LEU A 31 19.61 -3.71 11.69
N ALA A 32 19.49 -2.81 12.68
CA ALA A 32 20.54 -1.84 12.97
C ALA A 32 21.84 -2.49 13.43
N ALA A 33 21.77 -3.45 14.37
CA ALA A 33 22.95 -4.10 14.94
C ALA A 33 23.68 -4.97 13.92
N VAL A 34 22.96 -5.80 13.16
CA VAL A 34 23.57 -6.62 12.11
C VAL A 34 24.10 -5.72 10.99
N GLY A 35 23.36 -4.69 10.59
CA GLY A 35 23.81 -3.71 9.60
C GLY A 35 25.11 -3.01 9.99
N LEU A 36 25.20 -2.46 11.21
CA LEU A 36 26.41 -1.78 11.69
C LEU A 36 27.56 -2.75 11.97
N GLY A 37 27.27 -3.92 12.55
CA GLY A 37 28.30 -4.93 12.85
C GLY A 37 28.99 -5.40 11.58
N PHE A 38 28.23 -5.73 10.54
CA PHE A 38 28.78 -6.13 9.25
C PHE A 38 29.30 -4.96 8.42
N PHE A 39 28.84 -3.73 8.66
CA PHE A 39 29.50 -2.54 8.11
C PHE A 39 30.95 -2.46 8.59
N VAL A 40 31.18 -2.58 9.91
CA VAL A 40 32.54 -2.55 10.49
C VAL A 40 33.39 -3.69 9.93
N ILE A 41 32.87 -4.92 9.94
CA ILE A 41 33.57 -6.09 9.37
C ILE A 41 33.87 -5.88 7.88
N GLY A 42 32.92 -5.33 7.13
CA GLY A 42 33.06 -5.08 5.71
C GLY A 42 34.11 -4.01 5.39
N VAL A 43 34.20 -2.95 6.19
CA VAL A 43 35.26 -1.93 6.03
C VAL A 43 36.65 -2.53 6.28
N GLU A 44 36.80 -3.39 7.29
CA GLU A 44 38.08 -4.07 7.57
C GLU A 44 38.46 -5.09 6.47
N LEU A 45 37.47 -5.70 5.82
CA LEU A 45 37.68 -6.64 4.72
C LEU A 45 37.79 -5.97 3.34
N ALA A 46 37.39 -4.71 3.21
CA ALA A 46 37.42 -3.97 1.94
C ALA A 46 38.82 -3.88 1.29
N PRO A 47 39.93 -3.68 2.03
CA PRO A 47 41.27 -3.71 1.43
C PRO A 47 41.68 -5.08 0.87
N LEU A 48 40.99 -6.15 1.27
CA LEU A 48 41.31 -7.54 0.94
C LEU A 48 40.43 -8.10 -0.19
N SER A 49 39.42 -7.36 -0.68
CA SER A 49 38.49 -7.82 -1.71
C SER A 49 38.00 -6.66 -2.57
N ASN A 50 37.98 -6.87 -3.89
CA ASN A 50 37.45 -5.90 -4.85
C ASN A 50 35.91 -5.84 -4.87
N ASP A 51 35.24 -6.76 -4.19
CA ASP A 51 33.77 -6.87 -4.20
C ASP A 51 33.10 -6.05 -3.09
N ILE A 52 33.87 -5.48 -2.16
CA ILE A 52 33.32 -4.76 -1.00
C ILE A 52 33.56 -3.25 -1.18
N ASN A 53 32.46 -2.51 -1.31
CA ASN A 53 32.43 -1.06 -1.48
C ASN A 53 32.05 -0.35 -0.17
N LEU A 54 32.74 -0.68 0.93
CA LEU A 54 32.49 -0.11 2.25
C LEU A 54 33.69 0.70 2.76
N PHE A 55 33.42 1.89 3.28
CA PHE A 55 34.40 2.78 3.89
C PHE A 55 33.74 3.69 4.94
N TRP A 56 34.49 4.06 5.98
CA TRP A 56 33.99 4.81 7.15
C TRP A 56 33.11 6.03 6.84
N PRO A 57 33.50 6.95 5.92
CA PRO A 57 32.67 8.08 5.54
C PRO A 57 31.24 7.75 5.06
N LEU A 58 30.94 6.53 4.57
CA LEU A 58 29.58 6.16 4.17
C LEU A 58 28.59 6.19 5.33
N LEU A 59 29.03 5.99 6.58
CA LEU A 59 28.16 6.17 7.75
C LEU A 59 27.70 7.63 7.90
N GLY A 60 28.51 8.58 7.43
CA GLY A 60 28.15 10.00 7.39
C GLY A 60 26.95 10.30 6.49
N ALA A 61 26.62 9.41 5.55
CA ALA A 61 25.42 9.54 4.71
C ALA A 61 24.14 9.01 5.39
N LEU A 62 24.24 8.32 6.54
CA LEU A 62 23.06 7.78 7.23
C LEU A 62 22.11 8.87 7.74
N PRO A 63 22.57 9.94 8.42
CA PRO A 63 21.69 11.02 8.88
C PRO A 63 20.85 11.61 7.74
N ASP A 64 21.46 11.97 6.61
CA ASP A 64 20.75 12.53 5.47
C ASP A 64 19.74 11.54 4.89
N ARG A 65 20.12 10.26 4.79
CA ARG A 65 19.19 9.19 4.35
C ARG A 65 18.01 8.99 5.30
N PHE A 66 18.15 9.29 6.59
CA PHE A 66 17.05 9.22 7.55
C PHE A 66 16.18 10.47 7.49
N PHE A 67 16.76 11.66 7.63
CA PHE A 67 16.02 12.91 7.77
C PHE A 67 15.46 13.40 6.43
N ASP A 68 16.27 13.40 5.39
CA ASP A 68 15.90 13.87 4.06
C ASP A 68 15.24 12.78 3.20
N GLY A 69 15.37 11.51 3.63
CA GLY A 69 14.76 10.36 2.95
C GLY A 69 13.49 9.81 3.61
N VAL A 70 13.56 9.41 4.88
CA VAL A 70 12.47 8.70 5.58
C VAL A 70 11.52 9.69 6.26
N MET A 71 12.05 10.67 6.98
CA MET A 71 11.22 11.61 7.76
C MET A 71 10.53 12.66 6.89
N SER A 72 11.11 13.03 5.76
CA SER A 72 10.54 13.94 4.76
C SER A 72 9.46 13.30 3.88
N ASN A 73 9.27 11.97 3.97
CA ASN A 73 8.42 11.23 3.04
C ASN A 73 6.93 11.37 3.40
N ASP A 74 6.18 12.06 2.56
CA ASP A 74 4.74 12.27 2.73
C ASP A 74 3.95 10.96 2.73
N THR A 75 4.35 9.96 1.95
CA THR A 75 3.69 8.65 1.93
C THR A 75 3.82 7.95 3.29
N LEU A 76 4.92 8.15 4.01
CA LEU A 76 5.09 7.57 5.35
C LEU A 76 4.22 8.26 6.40
N LEU A 77 3.81 9.53 6.19
CA LEU A 77 2.80 10.21 7.02
C LEU A 77 1.41 9.57 6.89
N ALA A 78 1.13 8.86 5.79
CA ALA A 78 -0.12 8.11 5.63
C ALA A 78 -0.31 7.07 6.73
N ILE A 79 0.77 6.43 7.21
CA ILE A 79 0.68 5.35 8.19
C ILE A 79 0.13 5.82 9.55
N PRO A 80 0.71 6.83 10.24
CA PRO A 80 0.15 7.36 11.48
C PRO A 80 -1.27 7.92 11.31
N LEU A 81 -1.56 8.58 10.18
CA LEU A 81 -2.87 9.17 9.91
C LEU A 81 -3.95 8.10 9.69
N LEU A 82 -3.62 7.06 8.94
CA LEU A 82 -4.48 5.89 8.76
C LEU A 82 -4.77 5.23 10.10
N LEU A 83 -3.74 4.95 10.89
CA LEU A 83 -3.89 4.34 12.21
C LEU A 83 -4.69 5.24 13.17
N LEU A 84 -4.50 6.56 13.12
CA LEU A 84 -5.23 7.50 13.94
C LEU A 84 -6.72 7.52 13.57
N MET A 85 -7.05 7.66 12.29
CA MET A 85 -8.42 7.62 11.78
C MET A 85 -9.08 6.29 12.15
N SER A 86 -8.44 5.16 11.81
CA SER A 86 -8.95 3.83 12.08
C SER A 86 -9.13 3.57 13.57
N ALA A 87 -8.23 4.05 14.43
CA ALA A 87 -8.39 3.93 15.88
C ALA A 87 -9.59 4.74 16.38
N ILE A 88 -9.72 6.02 15.97
CA ILE A 88 -10.87 6.87 16.35
C ILE A 88 -12.18 6.20 15.94
N LEU A 89 -12.29 5.76 14.68
CA LEU A 89 -13.49 5.09 14.19
C LEU A 89 -13.73 3.77 14.92
N ALA A 90 -12.70 2.94 15.13
CA ALA A 90 -12.81 1.68 15.86
C ALA A 90 -13.31 1.89 17.29
N PHE A 91 -12.84 2.93 18.01
CA PHE A 91 -13.34 3.21 19.35
C PHE A 91 -14.82 3.61 19.37
N ILE A 92 -15.24 4.46 18.42
CA ILE A 92 -16.66 4.84 18.28
C ILE A 92 -17.50 3.61 17.92
N LEU A 93 -17.00 2.77 17.01
CA LEU A 93 -17.69 1.57 16.56
C LEU A 93 -17.70 0.47 17.62
N LEU A 94 -16.70 0.34 18.49
CA LEU A 94 -16.67 -0.68 19.54
C LEU A 94 -17.50 -0.28 20.76
N GLY A 95 -17.54 1.02 21.07
CA GLY A 95 -18.36 1.56 22.16
C GLY A 95 -19.87 1.42 21.91
N GLU A 96 -20.28 1.46 20.65
CA GLU A 96 -21.68 1.26 20.28
C GLU A 96 -21.89 -0.14 19.60
N GLY A 97 -21.10 -0.51 18.61
CA GLY A 97 -21.40 -1.49 17.56
C GLY A 97 -21.79 -2.94 17.93
N LYS A 98 -21.43 -3.46 19.12
CA LYS A 98 -21.74 -4.87 19.45
C LYS A 98 -23.25 -5.14 19.42
N THR A 99 -24.08 -4.20 19.86
CA THR A 99 -25.54 -4.34 19.81
C THR A 99 -26.18 -3.86 18.50
N ALA A 100 -25.46 -3.17 17.60
CA ALA A 100 -26.00 -2.76 16.29
C ALA A 100 -25.84 -3.83 15.24
N PHE A 101 -24.66 -4.43 15.15
CA PHE A 101 -24.39 -5.46 14.15
C PHE A 101 -25.31 -6.67 14.35
N ASP A 102 -25.56 -7.06 15.61
CA ASP A 102 -26.49 -8.16 15.95
C ASP A 102 -27.97 -7.83 15.64
N SER A 103 -28.35 -6.55 15.64
CA SER A 103 -29.72 -6.11 15.34
C SER A 103 -30.00 -5.89 13.85
N LEU A 104 -28.98 -5.93 12.99
CA LEU A 104 -29.10 -5.53 11.59
C LEU A 104 -29.59 -6.67 10.70
N SER A 105 -30.77 -6.52 10.10
CA SER A 105 -31.24 -7.44 9.06
C SER A 105 -30.41 -7.30 7.77
N LYS A 106 -30.38 -8.34 6.91
CA LYS A 106 -29.75 -8.27 5.56
C LYS A 106 -30.22 -7.05 4.75
N ALA A 107 -31.47 -6.64 4.90
CA ALA A 107 -32.02 -5.44 4.26
C ALA A 107 -31.48 -4.14 4.87
N GLY A 108 -31.24 -4.12 6.19
CA GLY A 108 -30.54 -3.04 6.87
C GLY A 108 -29.10 -2.88 6.37
N TYR A 109 -28.36 -3.99 6.21
CA TYR A 109 -27.01 -3.97 5.66
C TYR A 109 -26.96 -3.40 4.24
N ARG A 110 -27.87 -3.86 3.36
CA ARG A 110 -27.94 -3.37 1.97
C ARG A 110 -28.22 -1.86 1.89
N ARG A 111 -29.15 -1.36 2.72
CA ARG A 111 -29.46 0.08 2.78
C ARG A 111 -28.27 0.89 3.30
N LEU A 112 -27.56 0.36 4.30
CA LEU A 112 -26.38 1.02 4.87
C LEU A 112 -25.25 1.14 3.84
N LEU A 113 -25.00 0.07 3.10
CA LEU A 113 -23.99 0.04 2.05
C LEU A 113 -24.30 1.06 0.94
N ILE A 114 -25.55 1.11 0.47
CA ILE A 114 -25.98 2.04 -0.58
C ILE A 114 -25.79 3.49 -0.14
N MET A 115 -26.11 3.82 1.11
CA MET A 115 -25.93 5.18 1.62
C MET A 115 -24.45 5.55 1.82
N ALA A 116 -23.62 4.64 2.33
CA ALA A 116 -22.18 4.89 2.45
C ALA A 116 -21.54 5.11 1.06
N LEU A 117 -21.94 4.31 0.07
CA LEU A 117 -21.54 4.48 -1.33
C LEU A 117 -22.01 5.81 -1.90
N ALA A 118 -23.25 6.23 -1.62
CA ALA A 118 -23.78 7.51 -2.09
C ALA A 118 -23.04 8.71 -1.48
N ILE A 119 -22.67 8.64 -0.21
CA ILE A 119 -21.88 9.69 0.46
C ILE A 119 -20.46 9.75 -0.14
N ALA A 120 -19.80 8.61 -0.32
CA ALA A 120 -18.49 8.57 -0.94
C ALA A 120 -18.52 9.08 -2.38
N ALA A 121 -19.56 8.73 -3.15
CA ALA A 121 -19.79 9.26 -4.50
C ALA A 121 -20.03 10.77 -4.50
N ALA A 122 -20.76 11.31 -3.53
CA ALA A 122 -20.96 12.75 -3.38
C ALA A 122 -19.64 13.46 -3.02
N PHE A 123 -18.81 12.86 -2.16
CA PHE A 123 -17.49 13.37 -1.84
C PHE A 123 -16.59 13.42 -3.09
N LEU A 124 -16.49 12.32 -3.83
CA LEU A 124 -15.79 12.24 -5.11
C LEU A 124 -16.28 13.28 -6.12
N ALA A 125 -17.59 13.49 -6.22
CA ALA A 125 -18.17 14.48 -7.13
C ALA A 125 -17.78 15.91 -6.75
N VAL A 126 -17.74 16.22 -5.45
CA VAL A 126 -17.29 17.52 -4.94
C VAL A 126 -15.80 17.69 -5.19
N GLU A 127 -14.98 16.66 -4.95
CA GLU A 127 -13.54 16.69 -5.23
C GLU A 127 -13.25 16.88 -6.72
N TYR A 128 -13.98 16.18 -7.60
CA TYR A 128 -13.90 16.36 -9.05
C TYR A 128 -14.29 17.79 -9.46
N LEU A 129 -15.35 18.35 -8.87
CA LEU A 129 -15.78 19.73 -9.13
C LEU A 129 -14.74 20.76 -8.66
N ILE A 130 -14.11 20.52 -7.51
CA ILE A 130 -13.02 21.37 -6.99
C ILE A 130 -11.82 21.27 -7.94
N ALA A 131 -11.39 20.06 -8.32
CA ALA A 131 -10.25 19.85 -9.22
C ALA A 131 -10.47 20.48 -10.60
N SER A 132 -11.66 20.31 -11.19
CA SER A 132 -12.00 20.90 -12.49
C SER A 132 -12.02 22.42 -12.44
N ASN A 133 -12.55 23.00 -11.37
CA ASN A 133 -12.59 24.45 -11.18
C ASN A 133 -11.21 25.01 -10.79
N LEU A 134 -10.38 24.25 -10.07
CA LEU A 134 -9.02 24.62 -9.68
C LEU A 134 -8.07 24.62 -10.89
N TRP A 135 -8.22 23.69 -11.83
CA TRP A 135 -7.52 23.71 -13.13
C TRP A 135 -7.86 24.96 -13.94
N LEU A 136 -9.16 25.32 -13.98
CA LEU A 136 -9.64 26.57 -14.56
C LEU A 136 -9.14 27.83 -13.82
N LEU A 137 -8.85 27.72 -12.52
CA LEU A 137 -8.36 28.81 -11.67
C LEU A 137 -6.85 29.04 -11.79
N LEU A 138 -6.06 27.99 -12.04
CA LEU A 138 -4.59 28.04 -12.08
C LEU A 138 -4.03 28.69 -13.37
N ASP A 139 -4.88 28.96 -14.36
CA ASP A 139 -4.59 29.80 -15.55
C ASP A 139 -5.10 31.27 -15.40
N GLY A 140 -5.61 31.67 -14.22
CA GLY A 140 -6.20 32.99 -13.97
C GLY A 140 -5.44 33.84 -12.91
N PRO A 141 -5.26 35.16 -13.13
CA PRO A 141 -4.52 36.01 -12.20
C PRO A 141 -5.46 36.60 -11.12
N ALA A 142 -5.70 35.88 -10.02
CA ALA A 142 -6.24 36.47 -8.79
C ALA A 142 -6.24 35.43 -7.65
N PHE A 143 -5.17 35.41 -6.86
CA PHE A 143 -5.15 34.74 -5.57
C PHE A 143 -5.54 35.74 -4.48
N ASP A 144 -6.36 35.32 -3.50
CA ASP A 144 -6.33 35.74 -2.08
C ASP A 144 -7.54 35.27 -1.24
N ASN A 145 -8.60 34.67 -1.80
CA ASN A 145 -9.83 34.37 -1.04
C ASN A 145 -10.54 33.03 -1.34
N VAL A 146 -10.00 32.19 -2.22
CA VAL A 146 -10.68 30.95 -2.69
C VAL A 146 -10.22 29.69 -1.94
N THR A 147 -9.03 29.68 -1.34
CA THR A 147 -8.42 28.50 -0.69
C THR A 147 -9.00 28.15 0.68
N TRP A 148 -9.40 29.15 1.47
CA TRP A 148 -10.08 28.92 2.76
C TRP A 148 -11.57 28.61 2.58
N ALA A 149 -12.18 29.11 1.49
CA ALA A 149 -13.56 28.83 1.16
C ALA A 149 -13.75 27.35 0.83
N THR A 150 -12.92 26.76 -0.05
CA THR A 150 -13.04 25.34 -0.44
C THR A 150 -12.81 24.35 0.70
N ALA A 151 -11.87 24.62 1.62
CA ALA A 151 -11.68 23.83 2.84
C ALA A 151 -12.88 23.91 3.82
N ALA A 152 -13.56 25.07 3.87
CA ALA A 152 -14.78 25.26 4.64
C ALA A 152 -15.97 24.47 4.04
N HIS A 153 -16.04 24.31 2.71
CA HIS A 153 -17.09 23.52 2.06
C HIS A 153 -16.97 22.02 2.34
N GLY A 154 -15.76 21.45 2.37
CA GLY A 154 -15.56 20.02 2.69
C GLY A 154 -15.96 19.67 4.13
N THR A 155 -15.54 20.50 5.09
CA THR A 155 -15.92 20.33 6.50
C THR A 155 -17.42 20.61 6.70
N GLY A 156 -17.97 21.61 6.01
CA GLY A 156 -19.39 21.96 6.01
C GLY A 156 -20.28 20.87 5.41
N LEU A 157 -19.83 20.16 4.37
CA LEU A 157 -20.55 19.04 3.76
C LEU A 157 -20.59 17.83 4.69
N VAL A 158 -19.49 17.50 5.36
CA VAL A 158 -19.46 16.43 6.38
C VAL A 158 -20.42 16.77 7.53
N LEU A 159 -20.45 18.03 7.96
CA LEU A 159 -21.41 18.51 8.96
C LEU A 159 -22.85 18.48 8.44
N ALA A 160 -23.09 18.86 7.18
CA ALA A 160 -24.41 18.84 6.55
C ALA A 160 -24.94 17.42 6.38
N LEU A 161 -24.09 16.47 5.97
CA LEU A 161 -24.43 15.05 5.89
C LEU A 161 -24.66 14.45 7.28
N PHE A 162 -23.89 14.87 8.29
CA PHE A 162 -24.16 14.51 9.68
C PHE A 162 -25.49 15.06 10.18
N VAL A 163 -25.82 16.32 9.88
CA VAL A 163 -27.12 16.94 10.22
C VAL A 163 -28.27 16.29 9.44
N MET A 164 -28.07 15.97 8.17
CA MET A 164 -29.05 15.29 7.33
C MET A 164 -29.26 13.84 7.77
N SER A 165 -28.22 13.18 8.31
CA SER A 165 -28.35 11.88 8.97
C SER A 165 -29.22 11.93 10.23
N ARG A 166 -29.41 13.12 10.85
CA ARG A 166 -30.35 13.31 11.97
C ARG A 166 -31.80 13.48 11.52
N GLN A 167 -32.06 13.81 10.26
CA GLN A 167 -33.43 13.95 9.75
C GLN A 167 -34.09 12.59 9.48
N PHE A 168 -33.29 11.53 9.34
CA PHE A 168 -33.80 10.16 9.30
C PHE A 168 -34.11 9.69 10.72
N LYS A 169 -35.31 10.03 11.22
CA LYS A 169 -35.85 9.43 12.44
C LYS A 169 -35.92 7.91 12.23
N PRO A 170 -35.33 7.08 13.11
CA PRO A 170 -35.55 5.64 13.05
C PRO A 170 -37.06 5.43 13.21
N SER A 171 -37.67 4.74 12.24
CA SER A 171 -39.07 4.35 12.34
C SER A 171 -39.24 3.63 13.67
N SER A 172 -40.03 4.25 14.53
CA SER A 172 -40.25 3.94 15.92
C SER A 172 -40.83 2.54 16.07
N ALA A 173 -39.99 1.53 16.33
CA ALA A 173 -40.36 0.30 17.04
C ALA A 173 -39.18 -0.67 17.28
N VAL A 174 -37.95 -0.20 17.56
CA VAL A 174 -36.94 -1.09 18.19
C VAL A 174 -36.09 -0.30 19.19
N ALA A 175 -36.44 -0.51 20.46
CA ALA A 175 -35.76 -0.24 21.73
C ALA A 175 -34.28 0.24 21.71
N THR A 176 -34.11 1.51 22.09
CA THR A 176 -33.31 2.05 23.23
C THR A 176 -31.94 1.51 23.67
N THR A 177 -31.34 0.47 23.07
CA THR A 177 -29.97 0.02 23.43
C THR A 177 -29.10 -0.39 22.24
N ALA A 178 -29.58 -0.17 21.02
CA ALA A 178 -28.80 -0.38 19.80
C ALA A 178 -28.08 0.93 19.38
N PRO A 179 -26.84 0.85 18.89
CA PRO A 179 -26.18 1.93 18.16
C PRO A 179 -27.11 2.37 17.07
N THR A 180 -27.23 3.67 16.97
CA THR A 180 -27.97 4.22 15.85
C THR A 180 -27.25 3.79 14.56
N PRO A 181 -27.94 3.16 13.59
CA PRO A 181 -27.34 2.71 12.32
C PRO A 181 -26.59 3.82 11.56
N SER A 182 -26.77 5.09 11.96
CA SER A 182 -26.02 6.24 11.48
C SER A 182 -24.51 6.21 11.78
N VAL A 183 -24.02 5.60 12.87
CA VAL A 183 -22.57 5.60 13.21
C VAL A 183 -21.75 4.85 12.16
N ILE A 184 -22.12 3.59 11.96
CA ILE A 184 -21.41 2.64 11.10
C ILE A 184 -21.42 3.19 9.68
N MET A 185 -22.51 3.84 9.29
CA MET A 185 -22.69 4.45 7.97
C MET A 185 -21.76 5.65 7.76
N VAL A 186 -21.66 6.56 8.74
CA VAL A 186 -20.76 7.73 8.66
C VAL A 186 -19.30 7.29 8.68
N ALA A 187 -18.95 6.31 9.52
CA ALA A 187 -17.59 5.76 9.56
C ALA A 187 -17.20 5.07 8.24
N ALA A 188 -18.10 4.25 7.68
CA ALA A 188 -17.87 3.61 6.38
C ALA A 188 -17.75 4.64 5.25
N ALA A 189 -18.58 5.69 5.27
CA ALA A 189 -18.51 6.79 4.33
C ALA A 189 -17.16 7.53 4.41
N ILE A 190 -16.65 7.81 5.60
CA ILE A 190 -15.32 8.41 5.80
C ILE A 190 -14.23 7.52 5.19
N VAL A 191 -14.22 6.22 5.54
CA VAL A 191 -13.20 5.28 5.02
C VAL A 191 -13.26 5.19 3.50
N LEU A 192 -14.45 5.09 2.92
CA LEU A 192 -14.62 4.95 1.49
C LEU A 192 -14.28 6.24 0.73
N ALA A 193 -14.62 7.41 1.28
CA ALA A 193 -14.22 8.71 0.74
C ALA A 193 -12.70 8.86 0.70
N VAL A 194 -12.00 8.50 1.79
CA VAL A 194 -10.54 8.54 1.86
C VAL A 194 -9.89 7.57 0.88
N ALA A 195 -10.42 6.34 0.79
CA ALA A 195 -9.93 5.35 -0.16
C ALA A 195 -10.09 5.83 -1.61
N ALA A 196 -11.22 6.46 -1.93
CA ALA A 196 -11.49 6.98 -3.25
C ALA A 196 -10.59 8.18 -3.59
N ALA A 197 -10.41 9.12 -2.65
CA ALA A 197 -9.50 10.25 -2.82
C ALA A 197 -8.04 9.80 -2.98
N SER A 198 -7.61 8.80 -2.20
CA SER A 198 -6.25 8.24 -2.28
C SER A 198 -5.99 7.46 -3.58
N ALA A 199 -7.04 7.00 -4.25
CA ALA A 199 -6.96 6.33 -5.55
C ALA A 199 -7.02 7.31 -6.73
N SER A 200 -7.31 8.59 -6.45
CA SER A 200 -7.32 9.65 -7.45
C SER A 200 -5.96 10.35 -7.50
N ASP A 201 -5.55 10.84 -8.67
CA ASP A 201 -4.33 11.66 -8.81
C ASP A 201 -4.51 13.11 -8.31
N VAL A 202 -5.68 13.43 -7.74
CA VAL A 202 -6.07 14.78 -7.33
C VAL A 202 -5.44 15.18 -6.00
N MET A 203 -5.35 14.25 -5.04
CA MET A 203 -4.92 14.53 -3.67
C MET A 203 -3.88 13.53 -3.20
N ARG A 204 -2.85 14.00 -2.48
CA ARG A 204 -1.84 13.09 -1.90
C ARG A 204 -2.50 12.20 -0.86
N THR A 205 -2.08 10.93 -0.77
CA THR A 205 -2.64 9.95 0.19
C THR A 205 -2.62 10.46 1.64
N ALA A 206 -1.56 11.18 2.04
CA ALA A 206 -1.45 11.76 3.37
C ALA A 206 -2.48 12.87 3.63
N GLU A 207 -2.78 13.70 2.63
CA GLU A 207 -3.81 14.75 2.73
C GLU A 207 -5.19 14.12 2.88
N ALA A 208 -5.50 13.12 2.06
CA ALA A 208 -6.75 12.35 2.16
C ALA A 208 -6.97 11.78 3.56
N LEU A 209 -5.94 11.17 4.13
CA LEU A 209 -6.00 10.57 5.48
C LEU A 209 -6.08 11.63 6.58
N ALA A 210 -5.48 12.80 6.40
CA ALA A 210 -5.63 13.92 7.33
C ALA A 210 -7.09 14.41 7.37
N PHE A 211 -7.74 14.57 6.22
CA PHE A 211 -9.17 14.89 6.14
C PHE A 211 -10.04 13.79 6.76
N GLY A 212 -9.71 12.52 6.50
CA GLY A 212 -10.38 11.38 7.13
C GLY A 212 -10.30 11.38 8.66
N ALA A 213 -9.10 11.62 9.21
CA ALA A 213 -8.88 11.73 10.65
C ALA A 213 -9.62 12.92 11.26
N ALA A 214 -9.64 14.07 10.59
CA ALA A 214 -10.39 15.25 11.02
C ALA A 214 -11.91 15.01 11.01
N ALA A 215 -12.44 14.36 9.97
CA ALA A 215 -13.84 13.97 9.90
C ALA A 215 -14.23 12.99 11.01
N ALA A 216 -13.38 11.99 11.28
CA ALA A 216 -13.57 11.04 12.37
C ALA A 216 -13.54 11.72 13.75
N LEU A 217 -12.63 12.68 13.96
CA LEU A 217 -12.57 13.47 15.19
C LEU A 217 -13.79 14.37 15.36
N THR A 218 -14.24 15.01 14.28
CA THR A 218 -15.46 15.84 14.27
C THR A 218 -16.68 14.99 14.64
N MET A 219 -16.79 13.79 14.08
CA MET A 219 -17.82 12.81 14.44
C MET A 219 -17.75 12.42 15.93
N ALA A 220 -16.53 12.20 16.47
CA ALA A 220 -16.33 11.90 17.89
C ALA A 220 -16.80 13.06 18.80
N ILE A 221 -16.45 14.30 18.46
CA ILE A 221 -16.86 15.52 19.18
C ILE A 221 -18.39 15.64 19.17
N ALA A 222 -19.01 15.47 18.01
CA ALA A 222 -20.46 15.64 17.84
C ALA A 222 -21.30 14.61 18.61
N ARG A 223 -20.70 13.49 19.06
CA ARG A 223 -21.36 12.44 19.85
C ARG A 223 -21.16 12.54 21.36
N GLN A 224 -20.30 13.45 21.84
CA GLN A 224 -20.13 13.82 23.25
C GLN A 224 -19.83 12.70 24.29
N SER A 225 -19.58 11.45 23.92
CA SER A 225 -19.24 10.41 24.89
C SER A 225 -17.71 10.24 25.02
N HIS A 226 -17.16 10.65 26.16
CA HIS A 226 -15.78 10.35 26.60
C HIS A 226 -14.65 10.71 25.61
N ILE A 227 -14.62 11.96 25.12
CA ILE A 227 -13.63 12.43 24.14
C ILE A 227 -12.16 12.38 24.62
N ARG A 228 -11.91 12.71 25.90
CA ARG A 228 -10.55 12.75 26.46
C ARG A 228 -9.87 11.36 26.45
N PRO A 229 -10.49 10.29 26.98
CA PRO A 229 -9.88 8.96 26.91
C PRO A 229 -9.80 8.46 25.47
N LEU A 230 -10.78 8.74 24.61
CA LEU A 230 -10.72 8.38 23.19
C LEU A 230 -9.50 8.99 22.49
N ILE A 231 -9.31 10.31 22.58
CA ILE A 231 -8.16 10.99 21.95
C ILE A 231 -6.85 10.43 22.49
N ARG A 232 -6.70 10.31 23.81
CA ARG A 232 -5.47 9.78 24.42
C ARG A 232 -5.18 8.37 23.96
N GLN A 233 -6.19 7.52 23.85
CA GLN A 233 -6.04 6.13 23.46
C GLN A 233 -5.70 6.00 21.97
N SER A 234 -6.43 6.70 21.08
CA SER A 234 -6.17 6.70 19.64
C SER A 234 -4.79 7.25 19.31
N VAL A 235 -4.41 8.37 19.94
CA VAL A 235 -3.06 8.96 19.77
C VAL A 235 -2.00 8.01 20.31
N ARG A 236 -2.21 7.38 21.47
CA ARG A 236 -1.23 6.42 22.02
C ARG A 236 -1.07 5.20 21.12
N MET A 237 -2.17 4.64 20.60
CA MET A 237 -2.10 3.51 19.67
C MET A 237 -1.36 3.90 18.38
N SER A 238 -1.79 4.99 17.73
CA SER A 238 -1.15 5.50 16.52
C SER A 238 0.35 5.79 16.76
N ALA A 239 0.68 6.55 17.79
CA ALA A 239 2.07 6.88 18.11
C ALA A 239 2.93 5.65 18.40
N SER A 240 2.42 4.66 19.13
CA SER A 240 3.20 3.46 19.47
C SER A 240 3.53 2.60 18.24
N VAL A 241 2.57 2.44 17.32
CA VAL A 241 2.76 1.67 16.09
C VAL A 241 3.64 2.45 15.11
N SER A 242 3.39 3.74 14.94
CA SER A 242 4.19 4.61 14.08
C SER A 242 5.63 4.74 14.58
N ALA A 243 5.85 4.86 15.89
CA ALA A 243 7.20 4.86 16.45
C ALA A 243 7.92 3.54 16.14
N SER A 244 7.24 2.39 16.32
CA SER A 244 7.81 1.08 16.00
C SER A 244 8.21 0.98 14.53
N LEU A 245 7.38 1.49 13.62
CA LEU A 245 7.68 1.54 12.19
C LEU A 245 8.86 2.45 11.87
N ILE A 246 8.93 3.65 12.44
CA ILE A 246 10.05 4.57 12.24
C ILE A 246 11.36 3.91 12.69
N PHE A 247 11.38 3.26 13.86
CA PHE A 247 12.55 2.51 14.32
C PHE A 247 12.94 1.38 13.37
N VAL A 248 11.97 0.65 12.82
CA VAL A 248 12.23 -0.39 11.81
C VAL A 248 12.79 0.21 10.52
N LEU A 249 12.24 1.33 10.04
CA LEU A 249 12.72 2.01 8.83
C LEU A 249 14.14 2.56 8.99
N ILE A 250 14.47 3.07 10.17
CA ILE A 250 15.83 3.48 10.53
C ILE A 250 16.76 2.25 10.48
N GLY A 251 16.41 1.17 11.17
CA GLY A 251 17.21 -0.06 11.15
C GLY A 251 17.38 -0.63 9.74
N LEU A 252 16.31 -0.64 8.95
CA LEU A 252 16.30 -1.08 7.55
C LEU A 252 17.26 -0.26 6.70
N ARG A 253 17.31 1.06 6.87
CA ARG A 253 18.21 1.94 6.14
C ARG A 253 19.67 1.70 6.50
N THR A 254 19.97 1.49 7.78
CA THR A 254 21.32 1.11 8.23
C THR A 254 21.75 -0.24 7.65
N PHE A 255 20.88 -1.25 7.76
CA PHE A 255 21.13 -2.57 7.19
C PHE A 255 21.31 -2.52 5.67
N SER A 256 20.41 -1.81 4.98
CA SER A 256 20.43 -1.67 3.53
C SER A 256 21.72 -1.02 3.05
N LEU A 257 22.21 0.03 3.71
CA LEU A 257 23.49 0.65 3.37
C LEU A 257 24.64 -0.36 3.41
N ALA A 258 24.75 -1.13 4.50
CA ALA A 258 25.78 -2.16 4.63
C ALA A 258 25.60 -3.27 3.59
N PHE A 259 24.36 -3.71 3.35
CA PHE A 259 24.02 -4.79 2.42
C PHE A 259 24.32 -4.43 0.98
N PHE A 260 24.03 -3.20 0.56
CA PHE A 260 24.42 -2.69 -0.74
C PHE A 260 25.94 -2.54 -0.85
N GLY A 261 26.61 -2.09 0.22
CA GLY A 261 28.07 -1.96 0.23
C GLY A 261 28.83 -3.28 0.10
N VAL A 262 28.23 -4.40 0.49
CA VAL A 262 28.80 -5.76 0.31
C VAL A 262 28.25 -6.47 -0.93
N ASN A 263 27.72 -5.73 -1.91
CA ASN A 263 27.12 -6.27 -3.13
C ASN A 263 25.96 -7.26 -2.90
N GLY A 264 25.23 -7.13 -1.79
CA GLY A 264 24.14 -8.05 -1.46
C GLY A 264 22.97 -8.04 -2.44
N HIS A 265 22.76 -6.95 -3.18
CA HIS A 265 21.76 -6.89 -4.25
C HIS A 265 22.05 -7.87 -5.39
N LEU A 266 23.32 -8.01 -5.80
CA LEU A 266 23.75 -8.99 -6.80
C LEU A 266 23.52 -10.42 -6.32
N TRP A 267 23.81 -10.69 -5.04
CA TRP A 267 23.53 -11.99 -4.43
C TRP A 267 22.02 -12.32 -4.46
N ILE A 268 21.14 -11.35 -4.20
CA ILE A 268 19.68 -11.54 -4.31
C ILE A 268 19.28 -11.81 -5.77
N GLU A 269 19.86 -11.09 -6.74
CA GLU A 269 19.59 -11.32 -8.17
C GLU A 269 19.98 -12.74 -8.59
N GLU A 270 21.14 -13.23 -8.18
CA GLU A 270 21.58 -14.60 -8.44
C GLU A 270 20.67 -15.64 -7.79
N LEU A 271 20.24 -15.42 -6.54
CA LEU A 271 19.29 -16.29 -5.86
C LEU A 271 17.94 -16.31 -6.58
N THR A 272 17.47 -15.14 -7.00
CA THR A 272 16.19 -15.00 -7.71
C THR A 272 16.26 -15.67 -9.07
N ALA A 273 17.36 -15.51 -9.80
CA ALA A 273 17.61 -16.18 -11.08
C ALA A 273 17.62 -17.72 -10.91
N LYS A 274 18.32 -18.23 -9.89
CA LYS A 274 18.34 -19.67 -9.56
C LYS A 274 16.96 -20.22 -9.21
N LEU A 275 16.13 -19.43 -8.53
CA LEU A 275 14.78 -19.84 -8.14
C LEU A 275 13.76 -19.74 -9.28
N SER A 276 13.92 -18.80 -10.20
CA SER A 276 13.01 -18.57 -11.33
C SER A 276 13.32 -19.45 -12.55
N ALA A 277 14.57 -19.93 -12.70
CA ALA A 277 15.00 -20.81 -13.80
C ALA A 277 14.23 -22.15 -13.93
N PRO A 278 13.84 -22.90 -12.87
CA PRO A 278 13.18 -24.20 -13.01
C PRO A 278 11.69 -24.11 -13.40
N VAL A 279 11.02 -22.99 -13.11
CA VAL A 279 9.57 -22.83 -13.27
C VAL A 279 9.19 -22.40 -14.70
N ALA A 280 10.03 -21.59 -15.36
CA ALA A 280 9.77 -21.11 -16.72
C ALA A 280 10.03 -22.19 -17.79
N VAL A 281 11.06 -23.02 -17.63
CA VAL A 281 11.44 -24.03 -18.63
C VAL A 281 10.47 -25.22 -18.62
N SER A 282 10.04 -25.68 -17.45
CA SER A 282 9.15 -26.83 -17.32
C SER A 282 7.71 -26.56 -17.81
N SER A 283 7.24 -25.31 -17.74
CA SER A 283 5.91 -24.90 -18.21
C SER A 283 5.86 -24.68 -19.73
N LEU A 284 6.93 -24.12 -20.32
CA LEU A 284 7.06 -23.96 -21.77
C LEU A 284 7.31 -25.29 -22.48
N GLN A 285 8.16 -26.16 -21.94
CA GLN A 285 8.42 -27.47 -22.53
C GLN A 285 7.20 -28.40 -22.47
N ARG A 286 6.36 -28.27 -21.42
CA ARG A 286 5.07 -28.98 -21.34
C ARG A 286 4.04 -28.44 -22.33
N ARG A 287 4.01 -27.13 -22.59
CA ARG A 287 3.16 -26.53 -23.64
C ARG A 287 3.61 -26.93 -25.05
N GLN A 288 4.90 -26.86 -25.35
CA GLN A 288 5.43 -27.26 -26.66
C GLN A 288 5.30 -28.77 -26.91
N GLY A 289 5.43 -29.61 -25.88
CA GLY A 289 5.18 -31.05 -26.01
C GLY A 289 3.72 -31.41 -26.32
N VAL A 290 2.76 -30.62 -25.83
CA VAL A 290 1.32 -30.79 -26.13
C VAL A 290 0.98 -30.26 -27.53
N GLU A 291 1.64 -29.19 -27.98
CA GLU A 291 1.43 -28.58 -29.30
C GLU A 291 2.05 -29.39 -30.43
N LEU A 292 3.21 -30.01 -30.20
CA LEU A 292 3.84 -30.93 -31.16
C LEU A 292 3.06 -32.25 -31.32
N ALA A 293 2.43 -32.74 -30.24
CA ALA A 293 1.56 -33.91 -30.29
C ALA A 293 0.22 -33.65 -31.01
N SER A 294 -0.32 -32.42 -30.94
CA SER A 294 -1.55 -32.04 -31.67
C SER A 294 -1.30 -31.72 -33.14
N PHE A 295 -0.10 -31.24 -33.49
CA PHE A 295 0.28 -31.03 -34.89
C PHE A 295 0.47 -32.34 -35.65
N SER A 296 1.10 -33.37 -35.05
CA SER A 296 1.38 -34.63 -35.77
C SER A 296 0.12 -35.42 -36.11
N SER A 297 -0.92 -35.40 -35.27
CA SER A 297 -2.18 -36.10 -35.57
C SER A 297 -3.02 -35.40 -36.63
N THR A 298 -2.96 -34.07 -36.72
CA THR A 298 -3.85 -33.29 -37.58
C THR A 298 -3.29 -33.08 -39.00
N SER A 299 -1.97 -33.06 -39.17
CA SER A 299 -1.33 -32.87 -40.48
C SER A 299 -1.24 -34.16 -41.29
N ILE A 300 -1.11 -35.33 -40.64
CA ILE A 300 -1.00 -36.62 -41.33
C ILE A 300 -2.36 -37.04 -41.91
N ASP A 301 -3.46 -36.82 -41.18
CA ASP A 301 -4.82 -37.15 -41.66
C ASP A 301 -5.30 -36.24 -42.80
N ARG A 302 -4.82 -34.98 -42.89
CA ARG A 302 -5.15 -34.10 -44.02
C ARG A 302 -4.31 -34.37 -45.27
N ALA A 303 -3.06 -34.82 -45.10
CA ALA A 303 -2.17 -35.11 -46.22
C ALA A 303 -2.59 -36.37 -47.00
N SER A 304 -3.24 -37.35 -46.36
CA SER A 304 -3.73 -38.56 -47.03
C SER A 304 -5.07 -38.39 -47.75
N ALA A 305 -5.73 -37.23 -47.61
CA ALA A 305 -7.07 -36.97 -48.17
C ALA A 305 -7.09 -36.01 -49.38
N ALA A 306 -5.93 -35.47 -49.80
CA ALA A 306 -5.86 -34.53 -50.91
C ALA A 306 -5.79 -35.25 -52.27
N ARG A 307 -6.83 -35.07 -53.10
CA ARG A 307 -6.88 -35.56 -54.50
C ARG A 307 -5.80 -34.87 -55.35
N PRO A 308 -5.19 -35.57 -56.33
CA PRO A 308 -4.01 -35.12 -57.09
C PRO A 308 -4.21 -33.86 -57.96
N GLU A 309 -5.45 -33.37 -58.11
CA GLU A 309 -5.75 -32.24 -58.99
C GLU A 309 -5.40 -30.86 -58.39
N THR A 310 -5.19 -30.75 -57.06
CA THR A 310 -4.88 -29.47 -56.39
C THR A 310 -3.39 -29.14 -56.28
N LEU A 311 -2.50 -30.11 -56.49
CA LEU A 311 -1.04 -29.90 -56.41
C LEU A 311 -0.47 -29.13 -57.63
N ALA A 312 -1.18 -29.12 -58.77
CA ALA A 312 -0.74 -28.40 -59.97
C ALA A 312 -0.96 -26.88 -59.90
N THR A 313 -1.93 -26.40 -59.10
CA THR A 313 -2.24 -24.96 -59.00
C THR A 313 -1.27 -24.19 -58.09
N ILE A 314 -0.61 -24.86 -57.14
CA ILE A 314 0.31 -24.21 -56.19
C ILE A 314 1.72 -24.04 -56.78
N ALA A 315 2.13 -24.89 -57.73
CA ALA A 315 3.43 -24.76 -58.40
C ALA A 315 3.50 -23.58 -59.40
N GLY A 316 2.36 -23.06 -59.87
CA GLY A 316 2.30 -21.97 -60.84
C GLY A 316 2.45 -20.56 -60.25
N THR A 317 2.30 -20.38 -58.94
CA THR A 317 2.25 -19.04 -58.29
C THR A 317 3.56 -18.59 -57.63
N VAL A 318 4.59 -19.43 -57.60
CA VAL A 318 5.92 -19.08 -57.02
C VAL A 318 6.90 -18.55 -58.07
N GLY A 319 6.57 -18.62 -59.37
CA GLY A 319 7.44 -18.16 -60.46
C GLY A 319 7.41 -16.66 -60.80
N ALA A 320 6.58 -15.84 -60.14
CA ALA A 320 6.28 -14.47 -60.59
C ALA A 320 6.73 -13.34 -59.63
N ARG A 321 7.64 -13.59 -58.68
CA ARG A 321 8.35 -12.54 -57.94
C ARG A 321 9.81 -12.93 -57.74
N ARG A 322 10.60 -12.76 -58.79
CA ARG A 322 12.02 -12.39 -58.67
C ARG A 322 12.13 -10.89 -58.87
#